data_AF-A0A969FMM4-F1
#
_entry.id   AF-A0A969FMM4-F1
#
_cell.length_a   1.000
_cell.length_b   1.000
_cell.length_c   1.000
_cell.angle_alpha   90.00
_cell.angle_beta   90.00
_cell.angle_gamma   90.00
#
_symmetry.space_group_name_H-M   'P 1'
#
loop_
_entity.id
_entity.type
_entity.pdbx_description
1 polymer ?
#
loop_
_entity_poly.entity_id
_entity_poly.type
_entity_poly.pdbx_seq_one_letter_code
_entity_poly.pdbx_strand_id
1 'polypeptide(L)'
;MPPYPGASVAFRLETETGDLVYATQFVPEARDGTYDIALPTTSNLPPLEVGVLYRWTFEILGQDLILSGGILRGEPSTEFAAELEAADPIERVRLLTETGIWFDAISEAADLVRGDRSNADYEQIWDALLQSIDLHKMADRPLL
;
A
#
# COMPACT_ATOMS: atom_id res chain seq x y z
N MET A 1 -9.81 -11.98 -15.47
CA MET A 1 -8.74 -11.69 -16.43
C MET A 1 -8.50 -10.19 -16.33
N PRO A 2 -7.24 -9.74 -16.18
CA PRO A 2 -6.99 -8.32 -16.06
C PRO A 2 -7.50 -7.62 -17.32
N PRO A 3 -8.14 -6.45 -17.21
CA PRO A 3 -8.79 -5.80 -18.35
C PRO A 3 -7.79 -5.45 -19.47
N TYR A 4 -6.50 -5.34 -19.16
CA TYR A 4 -5.44 -4.98 -20.10
C TYR A 4 -4.23 -5.92 -20.00
N PRO A 5 -4.30 -7.15 -20.53
CA PRO A 5 -3.19 -8.10 -20.48
C PRO A 5 -1.96 -7.58 -21.24
N GLY A 6 -0.79 -7.60 -20.59
CA GLY A 6 0.47 -7.15 -21.20
C GLY A 6 0.61 -5.64 -21.34
N ALA A 7 -0.35 -4.85 -20.86
CA ALA A 7 -0.21 -3.41 -20.80
C ALA A 7 0.86 -3.01 -19.76
N SER A 8 1.67 -2.02 -20.11
CA SER A 8 2.63 -1.46 -19.17
C SER A 8 1.95 -0.43 -18.28
N VAL A 9 2.26 -0.48 -16.99
CA VAL A 9 1.80 0.48 -15.99
C VAL A 9 2.97 1.39 -15.64
N ALA A 10 2.76 2.70 -15.73
CA ALA A 10 3.68 3.69 -15.22
C ALA A 10 3.27 4.11 -13.81
N PHE A 11 4.23 4.12 -12.89
CA PHE A 11 4.09 4.67 -11.55
C PHE A 11 4.96 5.91 -11.41
N ARG A 12 4.39 6.97 -10.84
CA ARG A 12 5.10 8.20 -10.50
C ARG A 12 4.77 8.61 -9.07
N LEU A 13 5.79 9.07 -8.37
CA LEU A 13 5.68 9.72 -7.08
C LEU A 13 6.29 11.12 -7.19
N GLU A 14 5.51 12.12 -6.80
CA GLU A 14 5.87 13.53 -6.93
C GLU A 14 5.61 14.25 -5.62
N THR A 15 6.35 15.34 -5.38
CA THR A 15 5.99 16.30 -4.32
C THR A 15 4.68 17.02 -4.67
N GLU A 16 4.10 17.72 -3.71
CA GLU A 16 2.95 18.60 -3.96
C GLU A 16 3.22 19.64 -5.07
N THR A 17 4.46 20.15 -5.15
CA THR A 17 4.93 21.11 -6.18
C THR A 17 5.10 20.50 -7.56
N GLY A 18 5.01 19.16 -7.69
CA GLY A 18 5.18 18.43 -8.95
C GLY A 18 6.61 18.03 -9.26
N ASP A 19 7.52 18.14 -8.29
CA ASP A 19 8.89 17.65 -8.46
C ASP A 19 8.90 16.13 -8.39
N LEU A 20 9.56 15.50 -9.37
CA LEU A 20 9.61 14.05 -9.45
C LEU A 20 10.51 13.47 -8.35
N VAL A 21 9.94 12.62 -7.50
CA VAL A 21 10.66 11.86 -6.47
C VAL A 21 11.11 10.52 -7.02
N TYR A 22 10.20 9.81 -7.68
CA TYR A 22 10.47 8.49 -8.24
C TYR A 22 9.52 8.19 -9.41
N ALA A 23 10.02 7.46 -10.40
CA ALA A 23 9.20 6.90 -11.47
C ALA A 23 9.70 5.51 -11.85
N THR A 24 8.77 4.63 -12.19
CA THR A 24 9.07 3.33 -12.78
C THR A 24 7.97 2.91 -13.74
N GLN A 25 8.30 1.93 -14.59
CA GLN A 25 7.35 1.27 -15.47
C GLN A 25 7.54 -0.24 -15.33
N PHE A 26 6.44 -0.96 -15.30
CA PHE A 26 6.44 -2.41 -15.22
C PHE A 26 5.26 -2.97 -16.01
N VAL A 27 5.27 -4.28 -16.25
CA VAL A 27 4.15 -5.01 -16.86
C VAL A 27 3.65 -5.98 -15.79
N PRO A 28 2.44 -5.78 -15.24
CA PRO A 28 1.87 -6.70 -14.28
C PRO A 28 1.70 -8.10 -14.88
N GLU A 29 1.78 -9.13 -14.05
CA GLU A 29 1.46 -10.49 -14.51
C GLU A 29 0.02 -10.57 -15.04
N ALA A 30 -0.26 -11.48 -15.96
CA ALA A 30 -1.60 -11.66 -16.53
C ALA A 30 -2.54 -12.46 -15.59
N ARG A 31 -2.58 -12.10 -14.30
CA ARG A 31 -3.41 -12.76 -13.28
C ARG A 31 -4.26 -11.70 -12.57
N ASP A 32 -5.47 -12.06 -12.16
CA ASP A 32 -6.30 -11.17 -11.36
C ASP A 32 -5.79 -11.20 -9.93
N GLY A 33 -5.45 -10.05 -9.35
CA GLY A 33 -4.98 -9.96 -7.97
C GLY A 33 -4.67 -8.53 -7.53
N THR A 34 -4.20 -8.42 -6.29
CA THR A 34 -3.66 -7.20 -5.69
C THR A 34 -2.14 -7.24 -5.80
N TYR A 35 -1.54 -6.19 -6.33
CA TYR A 35 -0.09 -6.07 -6.51
C TYR A 35 0.48 -5.07 -5.51
N ASP A 36 1.64 -5.38 -4.95
CA ASP A 36 2.44 -4.43 -4.19
C ASP A 36 3.37 -3.63 -5.13
N ILE A 37 3.72 -2.43 -4.70
CA ILE A 37 4.79 -1.66 -5.34
C ILE A 37 5.76 -1.19 -4.29
N ALA A 38 6.90 -1.87 -4.25
CA ALA A 38 8.03 -1.46 -3.46
C ALA A 38 8.78 -0.31 -4.15
N LEU A 39 9.02 0.78 -3.42
CA LEU A 39 10.02 1.75 -3.82
C LEU A 39 11.42 1.11 -3.67
N PRO A 40 12.29 1.19 -4.67
CA PRO A 40 13.58 0.53 -4.62
C PRO A 40 14.45 1.10 -3.50
N THR A 41 14.88 0.21 -2.61
CA THR A 41 15.78 0.53 -1.49
C THR A 41 17.23 0.78 -1.96
N THR A 42 17.55 0.43 -3.21
CA THR A 42 18.90 0.50 -3.79
C THR A 42 19.21 1.82 -4.50
N SER A 43 18.22 2.69 -4.72
CA SER A 43 18.34 3.88 -5.58
C SER A 43 18.74 5.18 -4.87
N ASN A 44 19.28 5.14 -3.65
CA ASN A 44 19.56 6.34 -2.83
C ASN A 44 18.35 7.29 -2.74
N LEU A 45 17.13 6.75 -2.84
CA LEU A 45 15.91 7.54 -2.68
C LEU A 45 15.84 7.99 -1.21
N PRO A 46 15.80 9.31 -0.95
CA PRO A 46 15.63 9.77 0.41
C PRO A 46 14.26 9.29 0.94
N PRO A 47 14.14 8.97 2.23
CA PRO A 47 12.85 8.77 2.86
C PRO A 47 11.92 9.96 2.59
N LEU A 48 10.61 9.72 2.49
CA LEU A 48 9.64 10.80 2.37
C LEU A 48 9.77 11.77 3.56
N GLU A 49 9.60 13.06 3.33
CA GLU A 49 9.74 14.05 4.39
C GLU A 49 8.46 14.12 5.23
N VAL A 50 8.63 14.28 6.55
CA VAL A 50 7.51 14.42 7.48
C VAL A 50 6.76 15.71 7.19
N GLY A 51 5.43 15.62 7.14
CA GLY A 51 4.56 16.77 6.89
C GLY A 51 4.51 17.22 5.43
N VAL A 52 5.20 16.52 4.52
CA VAL A 52 5.14 16.79 3.09
C VAL A 52 4.12 15.86 2.44
N LEU A 53 3.15 16.46 1.73
CA LEU A 53 2.19 15.72 0.92
C LEU A 53 2.84 15.36 -0.42
N TYR A 54 2.83 14.07 -0.73
CA TYR A 54 3.25 13.54 -2.02
C TYR A 54 2.03 13.07 -2.80
N ARG A 55 2.12 13.14 -4.13
CA ARG A 55 1.12 12.61 -5.05
C ARG A 55 1.69 11.38 -5.74
N TRP A 56 1.00 10.26 -5.61
CA TRP A 56 1.27 9.09 -6.43
C TRP A 56 0.31 9.05 -7.62
N THR A 57 0.78 8.56 -8.75
CA THR A 57 -0.01 8.38 -9.98
C THR A 57 0.33 7.05 -10.64
N PHE A 58 -0.71 6.33 -11.04
CA PHE A 58 -0.67 5.17 -11.91
C PHE A 58 -1.31 5.49 -13.24
N GLU A 59 -0.63 5.14 -14.32
CA GLU A 59 -1.14 5.26 -15.69
C GLU A 59 -0.98 3.93 -16.40
N ILE A 60 -2.06 3.44 -17.04
CA ILE A 60 -1.96 2.28 -17.93
C ILE A 60 -1.61 2.78 -19.32
N LEU A 61 -0.39 2.53 -19.77
CA LEU A 61 0.11 3.05 -21.03
C LEU A 61 -0.69 2.50 -22.22
N GLY A 62 -1.09 3.41 -23.11
CA GLY A 62 -1.94 3.09 -24.26
C GLY A 62 -3.43 2.96 -23.93
N GLN A 63 -3.83 3.22 -22.68
CA GLN A 63 -5.22 3.34 -22.25
C GLN A 63 -5.46 4.74 -21.67
N ASP A 64 -6.70 5.22 -21.72
CA ASP A 64 -7.10 6.47 -21.08
C ASP A 64 -7.54 6.20 -19.62
N LEU A 65 -6.64 5.59 -18.84
CA LEU A 65 -6.90 5.25 -17.43
C LEU A 65 -5.74 5.69 -16.54
N ILE A 66 -6.05 6.66 -15.67
CA ILE A 66 -5.13 7.23 -14.69
C ILE A 66 -5.78 7.15 -13.32
N LEU A 67 -5.03 6.68 -12.32
CA LEU A 67 -5.40 6.66 -10.91
C LEU A 67 -4.37 7.46 -10.12
N SER A 68 -4.80 8.24 -9.15
CA SER A 68 -3.88 9.04 -8.33
C SER A 68 -4.40 9.21 -6.92
N GLY A 69 -3.50 9.49 -5.98
CA GLY A 69 -3.84 9.80 -4.61
C GLY A 69 -2.74 10.56 -3.89
N GLY A 70 -3.04 11.01 -2.68
CA GLY A 70 -2.10 11.65 -1.78
C GLY A 70 -1.51 10.65 -0.78
N ILE A 71 -0.26 10.85 -0.41
CA ILE A 71 0.36 10.21 0.75
C ILE A 71 1.10 11.27 1.56
N LEU A 72 0.83 11.31 2.86
CA LEU A 72 1.45 12.24 3.79
C LEU A 72 2.24 11.43 4.81
N ARG A 73 3.54 11.68 4.93
CA ARG A 73 4.31 11.06 6.01
C ARG A 73 4.02 11.77 7.33
N GLY A 74 3.36 11.07 8.23
CA GLY A 74 3.22 11.48 9.62
C GLY A 74 4.46 11.15 10.45
N GLU A 75 4.62 11.84 11.57
CA GLU A 75 5.55 11.43 12.63
C GLU A 75 4.70 10.86 13.78
N PRO A 76 4.89 9.58 14.16
CA PRO A 76 4.17 9.01 15.30
C PRO A 76 4.59 9.71 16.59
N SER A 77 3.68 9.80 17.57
CA SER A 77 4.08 10.21 18.92
C SER A 77 5.03 9.17 19.51
N THR A 78 5.91 9.58 20.43
CA THR A 78 6.81 8.63 21.12
C THR A 78 6.04 7.50 21.83
N GLU A 79 4.87 7.82 22.38
CA GLU A 79 3.99 6.86 23.04
C GLU A 79 3.42 5.85 22.03
N PHE A 80 2.88 6.32 20.92
CA PHE A 80 2.32 5.45 19.88
C PHE A 80 3.39 4.58 19.21
N ALA A 81 4.58 5.14 18.97
CA ALA A 81 5.71 4.37 18.45
C ALA A 81 6.11 3.24 19.41
N ALA A 82 6.15 3.51 20.73
CA ALA A 82 6.46 2.50 21.73
C ALA A 82 5.36 1.42 21.83
N GLU A 83 4.10 1.80 21.67
CA GLU A 83 2.96 0.88 21.65
C GLU A 83 3.03 -0.05 20.43
N LEU A 84 3.29 0.48 19.23
CA LEU A 84 3.48 -0.31 18.01
C LEU A 84 4.64 -1.30 18.14
N GLU A 85 5.78 -0.88 18.69
CA GLU A 85 6.95 -1.76 18.87
C GLU A 85 6.69 -2.91 19.86
N ALA A 86 5.82 -2.69 20.86
CA ALA A 86 5.47 -3.71 21.85
C ALA A 86 4.33 -4.63 21.40
N ALA A 87 3.51 -4.19 20.44
CA ALA A 87 2.35 -4.91 19.95
C ALA A 87 2.73 -6.16 19.14
N ASP A 88 1.93 -7.21 19.29
CA ASP A 88 2.00 -8.36 18.39
C ASP A 88 1.51 -7.98 16.97
N PRO A 89 1.79 -8.78 15.93
CA PRO A 89 1.50 -8.35 14.57
C PRO A 89 0.03 -8.06 14.26
N ILE A 90 -0.93 -8.75 14.91
CA ILE A 90 -2.36 -8.46 14.71
C ILE A 90 -2.72 -7.16 15.42
N GLU A 91 -2.20 -6.96 16.63
CA GLU A 91 -2.44 -5.75 17.40
C GLU A 91 -1.84 -4.52 16.72
N ARG A 92 -0.68 -4.64 16.07
CA ARG A 92 -0.12 -3.55 15.25
C ARG A 92 -1.06 -3.11 14.14
N VAL A 93 -1.65 -4.06 13.39
CA VAL A 93 -2.65 -3.74 12.36
C VAL A 93 -3.86 -3.02 12.98
N ARG A 94 -4.33 -3.44 14.15
CA ARG A 94 -5.43 -2.77 14.86
C ARG A 94 -5.09 -1.35 15.24
N LEU A 95 -3.94 -1.12 15.90
CA LEU A 95 -3.46 0.20 16.30
C LEU A 95 -3.36 1.16 15.12
N LEU A 96 -2.78 0.71 14.00
CA LEU A 96 -2.69 1.51 12.77
C LEU A 96 -4.08 1.82 12.19
N THR A 97 -5.01 0.87 12.22
CA THR A 97 -6.38 1.05 11.73
C THR A 97 -7.14 2.07 12.59
N GLU A 98 -7.07 1.96 13.91
CA GLU A 98 -7.77 2.82 14.87
C GLU A 98 -7.26 4.27 14.84
N THR A 99 -5.97 4.46 14.57
CA THR A 99 -5.36 5.78 14.42
C THR A 99 -5.53 6.39 13.02
N GLY A 100 -6.11 5.64 12.09
CA GLY A 100 -6.32 6.09 10.72
C GLY A 100 -5.03 6.14 9.89
N ILE A 101 -4.08 5.24 10.15
CA ILE A 101 -2.85 5.11 9.35
C ILE A 101 -3.08 3.96 8.36
N TRP A 102 -4.06 4.12 7.48
CA TRP A 102 -4.61 3.03 6.67
C TRP A 102 -3.60 2.43 5.67
N PHE A 103 -2.67 3.22 5.12
CA PHE A 103 -1.65 2.70 4.21
C PHE A 103 -0.73 1.69 4.89
N ASP A 104 -0.27 2.01 6.09
CA ASP A 104 0.59 1.12 6.88
C ASP A 104 -0.21 -0.07 7.39
N ALA A 105 -1.46 0.13 7.84
CA ALA A 105 -2.34 -0.95 8.24
C ALA A 105 -2.57 -1.99 7.11
N ILE A 106 -2.83 -1.52 5.89
CA ILE A 106 -3.01 -2.39 4.70
C ILE A 106 -1.71 -3.13 4.40
N SER A 107 -0.56 -2.45 4.46
CA SER A 107 0.74 -3.06 4.20
C SER A 107 1.04 -4.17 5.21
N GLU A 108 0.90 -3.89 6.51
CA GLU A 108 1.17 -4.88 7.56
C GLU A 108 0.20 -6.07 7.49
N ALA A 109 -1.10 -5.83 7.27
CA ALA A 109 -2.07 -6.91 7.13
C ALA A 109 -1.80 -7.79 5.89
N ALA A 110 -1.41 -7.17 4.76
CA ALA A 110 -1.04 -7.90 3.56
C ALA A 110 0.21 -8.78 3.78
N ASP A 111 1.19 -8.30 4.54
CA ASP A 111 2.38 -9.09 4.90
C ASP A 111 2.05 -10.30 5.77
N LEU A 112 1.11 -10.18 6.71
CA LEU A 112 0.62 -11.31 7.51
C LEU A 112 -0.02 -12.39 6.65
N VAL A 113 -0.97 -12.00 5.79
CA VAL A 113 -1.67 -12.94 4.90
C VAL A 113 -0.72 -13.57 3.88
N ARG A 114 0.27 -12.84 3.38
CA ARG A 114 1.32 -13.40 2.51
C ARG A 114 2.23 -14.37 3.25
N GLY A 115 2.53 -14.11 4.52
CA GLY A 115 3.40 -14.95 5.35
C GLY A 115 2.76 -16.28 5.73
N ASP A 116 1.46 -16.27 6.07
CA ASP A 116 0.70 -17.49 6.37
C ASP A 116 -0.79 -17.33 6.05
N ARG A 117 -1.15 -17.68 4.81
CA ARG A 117 -2.54 -17.63 4.35
C ARG A 117 -3.46 -18.66 5.03
N SER A 118 -2.91 -19.67 5.70
CA SER A 118 -3.73 -20.68 6.40
C SER A 118 -4.15 -20.24 7.80
N ASN A 119 -3.58 -19.14 8.30
CA ASN A 119 -3.91 -18.60 9.59
C ASN A 119 -5.23 -17.81 9.54
N ALA A 120 -6.27 -18.37 10.16
CA ALA A 120 -7.60 -17.78 10.19
C ALA A 120 -7.64 -16.39 10.86
N ASP A 121 -6.74 -16.12 11.81
CA ASP A 121 -6.69 -14.81 12.48
C ASP A 121 -6.14 -13.72 11.53
N TYR A 122 -5.21 -14.09 10.64
CA TYR A 122 -4.66 -13.17 9.63
C TYR A 122 -5.67 -12.85 8.52
N GLU A 123 -6.42 -13.86 8.06
CA GLU A 123 -7.53 -13.64 7.12
C GLU A 123 -8.62 -12.77 7.77
N GLN A 124 -8.97 -13.02 9.04
CA GLN A 124 -10.00 -12.24 9.74
C GLN A 124 -9.62 -10.75 9.89
N ILE A 125 -8.37 -10.44 10.28
CA ILE A 125 -7.95 -9.04 10.43
C ILE A 125 -7.86 -8.32 9.08
N TRP A 126 -7.44 -9.02 8.03
CA TRP A 126 -7.43 -8.51 6.65
C TRP A 126 -8.84 -8.15 6.17
N ASP A 127 -9.80 -9.07 6.34
CA ASP A 127 -11.18 -8.85 5.94
C ASP A 127 -11.81 -7.68 6.71
N ALA A 128 -11.60 -7.63 8.03
CA ALA A 128 -12.11 -6.56 8.89
C ALA A 128 -11.53 -5.19 8.49
N LEU A 129 -10.21 -5.12 8.23
CA LEU A 129 -9.55 -3.91 7.77
C LEU A 129 -10.15 -3.45 6.44
N LEU A 130 -10.20 -4.32 5.41
CA LEU A 130 -10.71 -3.94 4.10
C LEU A 130 -12.19 -3.56 4.15
N GLN A 131 -12.99 -4.19 5.01
CA GLN A 131 -14.37 -3.79 5.23
C GLN A 131 -14.47 -2.36 5.81
N SER A 132 -13.60 -2.00 6.76
CA SER A 132 -13.61 -0.67 7.38
C SER A 132 -13.36 0.49 6.41
N ILE A 133 -12.67 0.21 5.30
CA ILE A 133 -12.30 1.20 4.26
C ILE A 133 -13.02 0.96 2.93
N ASP A 134 -14.10 0.18 2.92
CA ASP A 134 -14.92 -0.16 1.75
C ASP A 134 -14.15 -0.84 0.58
N LEU A 135 -13.09 -1.58 0.92
CA LEU A 135 -12.30 -2.41 0.00
C LEU A 135 -12.63 -3.90 0.11
N HIS A 136 -13.74 -4.28 0.75
CA HIS A 136 -14.14 -5.68 0.98
C HIS A 136 -14.14 -6.56 -0.29
N LYS A 137 -14.38 -5.99 -1.48
CA LYS A 137 -14.32 -6.73 -2.77
C LYS A 137 -12.91 -7.20 -3.15
N MET A 138 -11.89 -6.65 -2.50
CA MET A 138 -10.48 -6.99 -2.69
C MET A 138 -10.03 -8.10 -1.73
N ALA A 139 -10.81 -8.40 -0.69
CA ALA A 139 -10.48 -9.40 0.32
C ALA A 139 -10.26 -10.80 -0.28
N ASP A 140 -11.16 -11.22 -1.17
CA ASP A 140 -11.11 -12.52 -1.85
C ASP A 140 -10.10 -12.58 -3.01
N ARG A 141 -9.45 -11.45 -3.35
CA ARG A 141 -8.47 -11.40 -4.44
C ARG A 141 -7.12 -11.92 -3.93
N PRO A 142 -6.38 -12.67 -4.77
CA PRO A 142 -5.05 -13.09 -4.35
C PRO A 142 -4.16 -11.86 -4.19
N LEU A 143 -3.46 -11.80 -3.05
CA LEU A 143 -2.29 -10.95 -2.88
C LEU A 143 -1.15 -11.60 -3.68
N LEU A 144 -0.64 -10.88 -4.68
CA LEU A 144 0.40 -11.34 -5.61
C LEU A 144 1.74 -10.69 -5.27
#